data_AF-A0A7J4G092-F1
#
_entry.id   AF-A0A7J4G092-F1
#
_cell.length_a   1.000
_cell.length_b   1.000
_cell.length_c   1.000
_cell.angle_alpha   90.00
_cell.angle_beta   90.00
_cell.angle_gamma   90.00
#
_symmetry.space_group_name_H-M   'P 1'
#
loop_
_entity.id
_entity.type
_entity.pdbx_description
1 polymer ?
#
loop_
_entity_poly.entity_id
_entity_poly.type
_entity_poly.pdbx_seq_one_letter_code
_entity_poly.pdbx_strand_id
1 'polypeptide(L)' 'IADGACIDACPVGVFEWFETPGHPASDKKADPTNEDQCIFCLACETVCPVEAIKVFVE' A
#
# COMPACT_ATOMS: atom_id res chain seq x y z
N ILE A 1 -0.19 -2.91 -8.76
CA ILE A 1 0.72 -3.55 -9.73
C ILE A 1 2.11 -3.82 -9.17
N ALA A 2 2.24 -4.05 -7.85
CA ALA A 2 3.53 -4.22 -7.17
C ALA A 2 4.54 -3.06 -7.40
N ASP A 3 4.04 -1.83 -7.52
CA ASP A 3 4.86 -0.65 -7.75
C ASP A 3 5.81 -0.35 -6.57
N GLY A 4 5.29 -0.37 -5.35
CA GLY A 4 6.08 -0.24 -4.13
C GLY A 4 6.16 1.19 -3.57
N ALA A 5 5.73 2.22 -4.30
CA ALA A 5 5.79 3.60 -3.80
C ALA A 5 5.03 3.81 -2.49
N CYS A 6 3.95 3.06 -2.23
CA CYS A 6 3.22 3.11 -0.95
C CYS A 6 4.04 2.59 0.24
N ILE A 7 4.90 1.59 0.02
CA ILE A 7 5.81 1.06 1.05
C ILE A 7 6.92 2.09 1.32
N ASP A 8 7.53 2.62 0.26
CA ASP A 8 8.62 3.60 0.38
C ASP A 8 8.16 4.94 0.98
N ALA A 9 6.94 5.38 0.64
CA ALA A 9 6.40 6.65 1.11
C ALA A 9 5.81 6.59 2.52
N CYS A 10 5.54 5.39 3.06
CA CYS A 10 4.87 5.28 4.35
C CYS A 10 5.86 5.51 5.51
N PRO A 11 5.73 6.61 6.28
CA PRO A 11 6.69 6.94 7.34
C PRO A 11 6.60 6.03 8.57
N VAL A 12 5.52 5.25 8.67
CA VAL A 12 5.23 4.37 9.81
C VAL A 12 5.12 2.90 9.42
N GLY A 13 5.50 2.54 8.19
CA GLY A 13 5.61 1.13 7.78
C GLY A 13 4.30 0.34 7.81
N VAL A 14 3.20 0.93 7.31
CA VAL A 14 1.87 0.26 7.25
C VAL A 14 1.89 -1.00 6.38
N PHE A 15 2.64 -0.96 5.28
CA PHE A 15 2.54 -1.96 4.21
C PHE A 15 3.70 -2.96 4.21
N GLU A 16 3.38 -4.24 4.04
CA GLU A 16 4.34 -5.31 3.78
C GLU A 16 4.11 -5.95 2.41
N TRP A 17 5.11 -6.67 1.88
CA TRP A 17 4.92 -7.45 0.66
C TRP A 17 4.20 -8.77 0.95
N PHE A 18 3.10 -9.01 0.24
CA PHE A 18 2.37 -10.26 0.26
C PHE A 18 2.38 -10.92 -1.12
N GLU A 19 2.77 -12.20 -1.19
CA GLU A 19 2.86 -12.96 -2.43
C GLU A 19 1.47 -13.39 -2.93
N THR A 20 1.18 -13.10 -4.19
CA THR A 20 -0.08 -13.43 -4.88
C THR A 20 0.19 -14.10 -6.23
N PRO A 21 0.76 -15.32 -6.25
CA PRO A 21 1.20 -15.97 -7.49
C PRO A 21 0.05 -16.22 -8.46
N GLY A 22 0.27 -15.91 -9.74
CA GLY A 22 -0.70 -16.08 -10.82
C GLY A 22 -1.72 -14.93 -10.93
N HIS A 23 -1.61 -13.88 -10.10
CA HIS A 23 -2.51 -12.74 -10.19
C HIS A 23 -2.19 -11.89 -11.43
N PRO A 24 -3.17 -11.56 -12.29
CA PRO A 24 -2.93 -10.97 -13.62
C PRO A 24 -2.17 -9.64 -13.62
N ALA A 25 -2.34 -8.83 -12.56
CA ALA A 25 -1.67 -7.53 -12.44
C ALA A 25 -0.25 -7.55 -11.83
N SER A 26 0.10 -8.56 -11.02
CA SER A 26 1.43 -8.74 -10.40
C SER A 26 1.39 -9.93 -9.43
N ASP A 27 2.50 -10.67 -9.32
CA ASP A 27 2.63 -11.83 -8.42
C ASP A 27 2.84 -11.48 -6.94
N LYS A 28 2.81 -10.18 -6.58
CA LYS A 28 2.83 -9.68 -5.20
C LYS A 28 2.01 -8.41 -5.04
N LYS A 29 1.60 -8.07 -3.82
CA LYS A 29 0.86 -6.84 -3.45
C LYS A 29 1.42 -6.23 -2.18
N ALA A 30 1.17 -4.94 -1.98
CA ALA A 30 1.39 -4.28 -0.71
C ALA A 30 0.17 -4.54 0.18
N ASP A 31 0.35 -5.33 1.25
CA ASP A 31 -0.68 -5.65 2.23
C ASP A 31 -0.60 -4.65 3.40
N PRO A 32 -1.70 -3.97 3.80
CA PRO A 32 -1.70 -3.01 4.90
C PRO A 32 -1.69 -3.71 6.28
N THR A 33 -0.70 -4.57 6.53
CA THR A 33 -0.61 -5.42 7.72
C THR A 33 -0.62 -4.63 9.04
N ASN A 34 -0.08 -3.40 9.04
CA ASN A 34 -0.05 -2.51 10.21
C ASN A 34 -0.98 -1.30 10.03
N GLU A 35 -2.19 -1.49 9.49
CA GLU A 35 -3.15 -0.40 9.24
C GLU A 35 -3.50 0.41 10.50
N ASP A 36 -3.43 -0.20 11.68
CA ASP A 36 -3.66 0.42 12.98
C ASP A 36 -2.60 1.48 13.34
N GLN A 37 -1.43 1.43 12.71
CA GLN A 37 -0.35 2.42 12.88
C GLN A 37 -0.48 3.60 11.92
N CYS A 38 -1.46 3.60 11.02
CA CYS A 38 -1.66 4.66 10.05
C CYS A 38 -1.88 6.02 10.74
N ILE A 39 -1.07 7.01 10.36
CA ILE A 39 -1.17 8.40 10.85
C ILE A 39 -1.96 9.31 9.90
N PHE A 40 -2.74 8.74 8.98
CA PHE A 40 -3.60 9.46 8.04
C PHE A 40 -2.90 10.55 7.20
N CYS A 41 -1.63 10.34 6.83
CA CYS A 41 -0.85 11.31 6.06
C CYS A 41 -1.21 11.39 4.56
N LEU A 42 -1.96 10.39 4.05
CA LEU A 42 -2.42 10.27 2.65
C LEU A 42 -1.31 10.18 1.58
N ALA A 43 -0.05 10.00 2.00
CA ALA A 43 1.07 9.86 1.07
C ALA A 43 0.90 8.65 0.13
N CYS A 44 0.53 7.49 0.70
CA CYS A 44 0.32 6.25 -0.06
C CYS A 44 -0.80 6.36 -1.11
N GLU A 45 -1.88 7.11 -0.85
CA GLU A 45 -2.92 7.39 -1.85
C GLU A 45 -2.35 8.21 -3.01
N THR A 46 -1.59 9.25 -2.69
CA THR A 46 -1.07 10.21 -3.68
C THR A 46 -0.02 9.60 -4.60
N VAL A 47 0.85 8.73 -4.07
CA VAL A 47 1.97 8.15 -4.84
C VAL A 47 1.57 6.91 -5.64
N CYS A 48 0.39 6.34 -5.41
CA CYS A 48 0.00 5.12 -6.10
C CYS A 48 -0.35 5.42 -7.58
N PRO A 49 0.41 4.89 -8.56
CA PRO A 49 0.23 5.26 -9.97
C PRO A 49 -1.09 4.76 -10.60
N VAL A 50 -1.80 3.88 -9.89
CA VAL A 50 -3.07 3.26 -10.33
C VAL A 50 -4.19 3.47 -9.33
N GLU A 51 -4.02 4.40 -8.37
CA GLU A 51 -5.03 4.80 -7.39
C GLU A 51 -5.64 3.60 -6.62
N ALA A 52 -4.82 2.60 -6.28
CA ALA A 52 -5.29 1.35 -5.67
C ALA A 52 -5.49 1.42 -4.15
N ILE A 53 -5.22 2.56 -3.52
CA ILE A 53 -5.23 2.74 -2.06
C ILE A 53 -6.26 3.81 -1.71
N LYS A 54 -7.04 3.55 -0.65
CA LYS A 54 -7.96 4.51 -0.05
C LYS A 54 -7.84 4.46 1.46
N VAL A 55 -7.64 5.60 2.09
CA VAL A 55 -7.64 5.77 3.55
C VAL A 55 -8.92 6.50 3.96
N PHE A 56 -9.59 5.98 4.98
CA PHE A 56 -10.77 6.61 5.59
C PHE A 56 -10.34 7.19 6.94
N VAL A 57 -10.67 8.46 7.18
CA VAL A 57 -10.45 9.12 8.46
C VAL A 57 -11.79 9.12 9.18
N GLU A 58 -11.94 8.28 10.19
CA GLU A 58 -13.06 8.33 11.13
C GLU A 58 -12.64 9.04 12.43
#